data_AF-A0A9E5GSH7-F1
#
_entry.id   AF-A0A9E5GSH7-F1
#
_cell.length_a   1.000
_cell.length_b   1.000
_cell.length_c   1.000
_cell.angle_alpha   90.00
_cell.angle_beta   90.00
_cell.angle_gamma   90.00
#
_symmetry.space_group_name_H-M   'P 1'
#
loop_
_entity.id
_entity.type
_entity.pdbx_description
1 polymer ?
#
loop_
_entity_poly.entity_id
_entity_poly.type
_entity_poly.pdbx_seq_one_letter_code
_entity_poly.pdbx_strand_id
1 'polypeptide(L)' 'MNGILDSMKSRILGASKEEAKDIILSYPEISTVSLKVRPPRYNTLPKLKSRIKINYQQEE' A
#
# COMPACT_ATOMS: atom_id res chain seq x y z
N MET A 1 7.15 5.43 13.22
CA MET A 1 6.27 4.37 12.65
C MET A 1 5.14 4.92 11.77
N ASN A 2 4.28 5.87 12.22
CA ASN A 2 3.12 6.31 11.42
C ASN A 2 3.44 7.12 10.13
N GLY A 3 4.59 7.79 10.05
CA GLY A 3 4.93 8.64 8.89
C GLY A 3 5.17 7.85 7.59
N ILE A 4 5.81 6.68 7.69
CA ILE A 4 6.14 5.83 6.54
C ILE A 4 4.86 5.23 5.93
N LEU A 5 3.93 4.75 6.77
CA LEU A 5 2.64 4.22 6.33
C LEU A 5 1.77 5.29 5.65
N ASP A 6 1.72 6.50 6.19
CA ASP A 6 0.91 7.58 5.60
C ASP A 6 1.52 8.08 4.27
N SER A 7 2.85 8.15 4.20
CA SER A 7 3.59 8.44 2.97
C SER A 7 3.34 7.40 1.88
N MET A 8 3.40 6.11 2.22
CA MET A 8 3.05 5.02 1.30
C MET A 8 1.62 5.17 0.78
N LYS A 9 0.64 5.34 1.69
CA LYS A 9 -0.77 5.50 1.30
C LYS A 9 -0.96 6.71 0.37
N SER A 10 -0.27 7.82 0.61
CA SER A 10 -0.29 8.99 -0.28
C SER A 10 0.25 8.68 -1.68
N ARG A 11 1.34 7.91 -1.79
CA ARG A 11 1.98 7.63 -3.09
C ARG A 11 1.22 6.61 -3.94
N ILE A 12 0.57 5.63 -3.31
CA ILE A 12 -0.15 4.56 -4.02
C ILE A 12 -1.61 4.93 -4.34
N LEU A 13 -2.09 6.07 -3.84
CA LEU A 13 -3.47 6.51 -4.01
C LEU A 13 -3.83 6.67 -5.50
N GLY A 14 -4.83 5.93 -5.97
CA GLY A 14 -5.25 5.96 -7.37
C GLY A 14 -4.43 5.07 -8.32
N ALA A 15 -3.33 4.49 -7.88
CA ALA A 15 -2.53 3.55 -8.66
C ALA A 15 -3.25 2.19 -8.80
N SER A 16 -2.85 1.40 -9.80
CA SER A 16 -3.28 0.00 -9.89
C SER A 16 -2.71 -0.83 -8.72
N LYS A 17 -3.29 -2.00 -8.45
CA LYS A 17 -2.77 -2.90 -7.40
C LYS A 17 -1.34 -3.36 -7.66
N GLU A 18 -0.96 -3.51 -8.92
CA GLU A 18 0.38 -3.95 -9.33
C GLU A 18 1.39 -2.83 -9.10
N GLU A 19 1.14 -1.64 -9.66
CA GLU A 19 2.00 -0.46 -9.43
C GLU A 19 2.13 -0.13 -7.95
N ALA A 20 1.05 -0.26 -7.17
CA ALA A 20 1.08 -0.02 -5.74
C ALA A 20 1.97 -1.02 -4.98
N LYS A 21 2.06 -2.28 -5.43
CA LYS A 21 2.99 -3.25 -4.85
C LYS A 21 4.43 -2.87 -5.13
N ASP A 22 4.73 -2.50 -6.38
CA ASP A 22 6.09 -2.11 -6.79
C ASP A 22 6.56 -0.87 -6.02
N ILE A 23 5.70 0.13 -5.86
CA ILE A 23 5.99 1.32 -5.05
C ILE A 23 6.27 0.94 -3.59
N ILE A 24 5.52 0.00 -3.00
CA ILE A 24 5.72 -0.38 -1.60
C ILE A 24 6.98 -1.23 -1.41
N LEU A 25 7.28 -2.13 -2.35
CA LEU A 25 8.50 -2.93 -2.32
C LEU A 25 9.78 -2.11 -2.57
N SER A 26 9.65 -0.87 -3.07
CA SER A 26 10.79 0.07 -3.15
C SER A 26 11.25 0.58 -1.79
N TYR A 27 10.48 0.39 -0.72
CA TYR A 27 10.89 0.75 0.63
C TYR A 27 11.77 -0.37 1.21
N PRO A 28 13.03 -0.08 1.57
CA PRO A 28 13.99 -1.09 2.01
C PRO A 28 13.59 -1.74 3.33
N GLU A 29 12.73 -1.10 4.12
CA GLU A 29 12.24 -1.65 5.39
C GLU A 29 11.11 -2.70 5.22
N ILE A 30 10.73 -3.05 3.99
CA ILE A 30 9.57 -3.91 3.72
C ILE A 30 10.00 -5.12 2.91
N SER A 31 9.99 -6.29 3.55
CA SER A 31 10.30 -7.56 2.88
C SER A 31 9.07 -8.15 2.18
N THR A 32 7.88 -7.95 2.74
CA THR A 32 6.62 -8.47 2.19
C THR A 32 5.48 -7.49 2.40
N VAL A 33 4.63 -7.31 1.38
CA VAL A 33 3.43 -6.48 1.45
C VAL A 33 2.16 -7.23 1.00
N SER A 34 1.09 -7.08 1.77
CA SER A 34 -0.27 -7.49 1.39
C SER A 34 -1.19 -6.27 1.31
N LEU A 35 -1.73 -6.03 0.10
CA LEU A 35 -2.67 -4.95 -0.18
C LEU A 35 -4.10 -5.49 -0.30
N LYS A 36 -5.01 -4.97 0.53
CA LYS A 36 -6.45 -5.25 0.42
C LYS A 36 -7.23 -3.96 0.11
N VAL A 37 -7.97 -3.99 -1.00
CA VAL A 37 -8.88 -2.92 -1.43
C VAL A 37 -10.30 -3.24 -0.98
N ARG A 38 -10.99 -2.26 -0.40
CA ARG A 38 -12.40 -2.39 -0.04
C ARG A 38 -13.24 -1.35 -0.77
N PRO A 39 -14.35 -1.73 -1.43
CA PRO A 39 -14.78 -3.07 -1.85
C PRO A 39 -13.75 -3.85 -2.71
N PRO A 40 -13.76 -5.19 -2.70
CA PRO A 40 -12.73 -6.02 -3.36
C PRO A 40 -12.73 -5.98 -4.90
N ARG A 41 -13.74 -5.34 -5.52
CA ARG A 41 -13.98 -5.34 -6.98
C ARG A 41 -13.20 -4.29 -7.77
N TYR A 42 -12.34 -3.50 -7.14
CA TYR A 42 -11.55 -2.48 -7.85
C TYR A 42 -10.15 -2.98 -8.22
N ASN A 43 -9.73 -2.61 -9.42
CA ASN A 43 -8.41 -2.89 -9.98
C ASN A 43 -7.40 -1.81 -9.55
N THR A 44 -7.93 -0.63 -9.22
CA THR A 44 -7.21 0.54 -8.72
C THR A 44 -7.44 0.77 -7.24
N LEU A 45 -6.49 1.42 -6.59
CA LEU A 45 -6.59 1.82 -5.20
C LEU A 45 -7.55 3.01 -5.06
N PRO A 46 -8.50 2.95 -4.11
CA PRO A 46 -9.48 4.00 -3.91
C PRO A 46 -8.81 5.28 -3.42
N LYS A 47 -9.36 6.44 -3.81
CA LYS A 47 -8.87 7.76 -3.40
C LYS A 47 -8.94 8.04 -1.88
N LEU A 48 -9.57 7.15 -1.11
CA LEU A 48 -9.74 7.30 0.34
C LEU A 48 -8.76 6.38 1.10
N LYS A 49 -7.80 6.97 1.83
CA LYS A 49 -6.76 6.24 2.59
C LYS A 49 -7.31 5.20 3.57
N SER A 50 -8.49 5.43 4.15
CA SER A 50 -9.13 4.50 5.09
C SER A 50 -9.61 3.20 4.43
N ARG A 51 -9.77 3.19 3.10
CA ARG A 51 -10.17 2.01 2.33
C ARG A 51 -8.98 1.14 1.91
N ILE A 52 -7.75 1.60 2.14
CA ILE A 52 -6.52 0.90 1.80
C ILE A 52 -5.95 0.27 3.07
N LYS A 53 -5.93 -1.06 3.11
CA LYS A 53 -5.26 -1.82 4.17
C LYS A 53 -3.93 -2.36 3.65
N ILE A 54 -2.85 -1.95 4.32
CA ILE A 54 -1.48 -2.39 4.05
C ILE A 54 -1.05 -3.20 5.26
N ASN A 55 -0.65 -4.45 5.03
CA ASN A 55 0.05 -5.25 6.02
C ASN A 55 1.46 -5.49 5.48
N TYR A 56 2.50 -5.24 6.28
CA TYR A 56 3.87 -5.51 5.89
C TYR A 56 4.65 -6.19 7.02
N GLN A 57 5.68 -6.96 6.66
CA GLN A 57 6.70 -7.46 7.56
C GLN A 57 7.99 -6.68 7.33
N GLN A 58 8.61 -6.25 8.41
CA GLN A 58 9.89 -5.57 8.43
C GLN A 58 10.92 -6.61 8.90
N GLU A 59 11.99 -6.81 8.13
CA GLU A 59 13.14 -7.58 8.62
C GLU A 59 13.87 -6.74 9.68
N GLU A 60 14.13 -7.35 10.84
CA GLU A 60 14.98 -6.81 11.90
C GLU A 60 16.47 -6.90 11.54
#